data_AF-A0A9P0PWX7-F1
#
_entry.id   AF-A0A9P0PWX7-F1
#
_cell.length_a   1.000
_cell.length_b   1.000
_cell.length_c   1.000
_cell.angle_alpha   90.00
_cell.angle_beta   90.00
_cell.angle_gamma   90.00
#
_symmetry.space_group_name_H-M   'P 1'
#
loop_
_entity.id
_entity.type
_entity.pdbx_description
1 polymer ?
#
loop_
_entity_poly.entity_id
_entity_poly.type
_entity_poly.pdbx_seq_one_letter_code
_entity_poly.pdbx_strand_id
1 'polypeptide(L)'
;MNINCVICSEFFNASAEVFATKCGHVFHYPCLINWIERSKTCPQCRHKTTEQSIHRIFFNIQNIDGNSDMGAMLNKIDNLEYQNRMLDKDVKNYKEKNSSLKKQNDLLRQEVRSVEASLKAYEMTIISLKEQISYFKSKSKESEKLTTEIVNLKNTIKNMENAHIAINGTRDQVNEMLRNEADVESLAIYGAMLKKT
;
A
#
# COMPACT_ATOMS: atom_id res chain seq x y z
N MET A 1 16.90 -43.56 -44.85
CA MET A 1 18.17 -44.26 -44.51
C MET A 1 18.92 -43.33 -43.57
N ASN A 2 19.08 -43.71 -42.30
CA ASN A 2 19.59 -42.79 -41.27
C ASN A 2 21.10 -42.98 -41.09
N ILE A 3 21.90 -42.13 -41.73
CA ILE A 3 23.36 -42.15 -41.62
C ILE A 3 23.77 -40.94 -40.75
N ASN A 4 24.54 -41.19 -39.69
CA ASN A 4 25.01 -40.17 -38.76
C ASN A 4 26.53 -40.25 -38.55
N CYS A 5 27.12 -39.14 -38.09
CA CYS A 5 28.52 -39.09 -37.72
C CYS A 5 28.69 -39.61 -36.29
N VAL A 6 29.38 -40.74 -36.08
CA VAL A 6 29.56 -41.33 -34.74
C VAL A 6 30.42 -40.49 -33.77
N ILE A 7 31.08 -39.44 -34.27
CA ILE A 7 31.88 -38.54 -33.42
C ILE A 7 31.00 -37.49 -32.73
N CYS A 8 30.08 -36.86 -33.47
CA CYS A 8 29.19 -35.83 -32.92
C CYS A 8 27.75 -36.31 -32.71
N SER A 9 27.41 -37.51 -33.15
CA SER A 9 26.07 -38.11 -33.12
C SER A 9 25.00 -37.37 -33.92
N GLU A 10 25.39 -36.44 -34.80
CA GLU A 10 24.47 -35.69 -35.67
C GLU A 10 24.28 -36.36 -37.04
N PHE A 11 23.10 -36.16 -37.65
CA PHE A 11 22.76 -36.64 -38.98
C PHE A 11 23.47 -35.84 -40.08
N PHE A 12 23.82 -36.51 -41.18
CA PHE A 12 24.29 -35.84 -42.37
C PHE A 12 23.13 -35.10 -43.05
N ASN A 13 23.26 -33.77 -43.18
CA ASN A 13 22.31 -32.94 -43.92
C ASN A 13 22.83 -32.66 -45.34
N ALA A 14 21.98 -32.10 -46.21
CA ALA A 14 22.33 -31.84 -47.61
C ALA A 14 23.50 -30.85 -47.80
N SER A 15 23.79 -30.00 -46.80
CA SER A 15 24.90 -29.04 -46.82
C SER A 15 26.15 -29.52 -46.08
N ALA A 16 26.10 -30.69 -45.45
CA ALA A 16 27.19 -31.20 -44.64
C ALA A 16 28.37 -31.66 -45.51
N GLU A 17 29.58 -31.30 -45.10
CA GLU A 17 30.79 -31.81 -45.73
C GLU A 17 31.12 -33.20 -45.18
N VAL A 18 30.84 -34.21 -45.99
CA VAL A 18 30.94 -35.62 -45.58
C VAL A 18 32.15 -36.27 -46.24
N PHE A 19 32.98 -36.95 -45.43
CA PHE A 19 34.21 -37.59 -45.89
C PHE A 19 34.25 -39.05 -45.48
N ALA A 20 34.70 -39.90 -46.40
CA ALA A 20 35.03 -41.30 -46.13
C ALA A 20 36.52 -41.50 -45.93
N THR A 21 36.86 -42.39 -45.02
CA THR A 21 38.19 -42.98 -44.88
C THR A 21 38.39 -44.11 -45.89
N LYS A 22 39.65 -44.51 -46.15
CA LYS A 22 39.96 -45.69 -47.02
C LYS A 22 39.27 -46.99 -46.59
N CYS A 23 38.91 -47.13 -45.32
CA CYS A 23 38.18 -48.31 -44.82
C CYS A 23 36.65 -48.23 -45.03
N GLY A 24 36.14 -47.14 -45.62
CA GLY A 24 34.72 -46.97 -45.96
C GLY A 24 33.85 -46.28 -44.91
N HIS A 25 34.35 -46.04 -43.70
CA HIS A 25 33.60 -45.30 -42.67
C HIS A 25 33.56 -43.80 -42.96
N VAL A 26 32.42 -43.18 -42.63
CA VAL A 26 32.03 -41.84 -43.06
C VAL A 26 31.80 -40.92 -41.87
N PHE A 27 32.27 -39.68 -41.95
CA PHE A 27 32.22 -38.70 -40.87
C PHE A 27 32.06 -37.28 -41.43
N HIS A 28 31.65 -36.32 -40.59
CA HIS A 28 31.77 -34.91 -40.92
C HIS A 28 33.26 -34.54 -41.06
N TYR A 29 33.60 -33.72 -42.05
CA TYR A 29 34.95 -33.20 -42.26
C TYR A 29 35.60 -32.65 -40.98
N PRO A 30 34.98 -31.69 -40.25
CA PRO A 30 35.59 -31.15 -39.03
C PRO A 30 35.80 -32.21 -37.94
N CYS A 31 34.86 -33.15 -37.80
CA CYS A 31 35.00 -34.23 -36.83
C CYS A 31 36.18 -35.16 -37.16
N LEU A 32 36.32 -35.51 -38.44
CA LEU A 32 37.35 -36.42 -38.91
C LEU A 32 38.76 -35.81 -38.84
N ILE A 33 38.92 -34.54 -39.24
CA ILE A 33 40.21 -33.84 -39.17
C ILE A 33 40.72 -33.74 -37.74
N ASN A 34 39.88 -33.27 -36.82
CA ASN A 34 40.22 -33.16 -35.40
C ASN A 34 40.66 -34.52 -34.80
N TRP A 35 40.07 -35.62 -35.25
CA TRP A 35 40.46 -36.96 -34.81
C TRP A 35 41.80 -37.41 -35.41
N ILE A 36 41.99 -37.20 -36.71
CA ILE A 36 43.20 -37.60 -37.44
C ILE A 36 44.42 -36.85 -36.90
N GLU A 37 44.30 -35.58 -36.52
CA GLU A 37 45.38 -34.83 -35.87
C GLU A 37 45.93 -35.55 -34.63
N ARG A 38 45.06 -36.20 -33.85
CA ARG A 38 45.40 -36.84 -32.57
C ARG A 38 45.83 -38.31 -32.71
N SER A 39 45.10 -39.09 -33.51
CA SER A 39 45.23 -40.56 -33.49
C SER A 39 45.66 -41.17 -34.83
N LYS A 40 45.60 -40.43 -35.95
CA LYS A 40 45.92 -40.92 -37.31
C LYS A 40 45.28 -42.29 -37.64
N THR A 41 44.09 -42.55 -37.10
CA THR A 41 43.30 -43.78 -37.27
C THR A 41 41.84 -43.45 -37.53
N CYS A 42 41.09 -44.39 -38.12
CA CYS A 42 39.65 -44.28 -38.27
C CYS A 42 38.96 -44.37 -36.90
N PRO A 43 38.08 -43.42 -36.54
CA PRO A 43 37.36 -43.43 -35.25
C PRO A 43 36.55 -44.70 -34.99
N GLN A 44 36.10 -45.40 -36.04
CA GLN A 44 35.19 -46.55 -35.91
C GLN A 44 35.92 -47.90 -35.91
N CYS A 45 36.90 -48.11 -36.79
CA CYS A 45 37.58 -49.40 -36.91
C CYS A 45 39.09 -49.35 -36.65
N ARG A 46 39.62 -48.18 -36.28
CA ARG A 46 41.04 -47.93 -35.97
C ARG A 46 42.03 -48.20 -37.10
N HIS A 47 41.56 -48.39 -38.33
CA HIS A 47 42.44 -48.52 -39.50
C HIS A 47 43.25 -47.23 -39.73
N LYS A 48 44.52 -47.33 -40.12
CA LYS A 48 45.40 -46.17 -40.30
C LYS A 48 44.78 -45.18 -41.30
N THR A 49 44.60 -43.93 -40.86
CA THR A 49 43.91 -42.89 -41.61
C THR A 49 44.66 -41.57 -41.46
N THR A 50 45.08 -40.99 -42.58
CA THR A 50 45.68 -39.67 -42.70
C THR A 50 44.81 -38.75 -43.57
N GLU A 51 45.08 -37.45 -43.56
CA GLU A 51 44.37 -36.46 -44.40
C GLU A 51 44.49 -36.76 -45.90
N GLN A 52 45.59 -37.39 -46.33
CA GLN A 52 45.78 -37.83 -47.72
C GLN A 52 44.99 -39.09 -48.08
N SER A 53 44.32 -39.72 -47.10
CA SER A 53 43.60 -40.99 -47.26
C SER A 53 42.09 -40.87 -47.03
N ILE A 54 41.58 -39.64 -46.96
CA ILE A 54 40.16 -39.36 -46.86
C ILE A 54 39.66 -38.74 -48.17
N HIS A 55 38.41 -39.01 -48.53
CA HIS A 55 37.80 -38.51 -49.76
C HIS A 55 36.42 -37.95 -49.47
N ARG A 56 36.09 -36.80 -50.07
CA ARG A 56 34.77 -36.19 -49.94
C ARG A 56 33.74 -37.03 -50.69
N ILE A 57 32.61 -37.28 -50.04
CA ILE A 57 31.45 -37.97 -50.62
C ILE A 57 30.40 -36.92 -50.99
N PHE A 58 29.90 -37.02 -52.22
CA PHE A 58 28.71 -36.31 -52.66
C PHE A 58 27.58 -37.33 -52.80
N PHE A 59 26.51 -37.17 -52.01
CA PHE A 59 25.34 -38.02 -52.12
C PHE A 59 24.48 -37.53 -53.29
N ASN A 60 24.31 -38.37 -54.32
CA ASN A 60 23.38 -38.10 -55.40
C ASN A 60 21.98 -38.60 -55.01
N ILE A 61 21.38 -37.98 -53.99
CA ILE A 61 20.03 -38.31 -53.53
C ILE A 61 19.05 -37.30 -54.13
N GLN A 62 18.12 -37.77 -54.97
CA GLN A 62 16.96 -36.97 -55.35
C GLN A 62 16.07 -36.80 -54.12
N ASN A 63 15.79 -35.56 -53.73
CA ASN A 63 14.85 -35.23 -52.65
C ASN A 63 13.46 -35.80 -52.99
N ILE A 64 13.15 -37.00 -52.51
CA ILE A 64 11.79 -37.57 -52.50
C ILE A 64 11.31 -37.51 -51.05
N ASP A 65 11.14 -36.31 -50.50
CA ASP A 65 10.62 -36.13 -49.14
C ASP A 65 9.76 -34.87 -49.06
N GLY A 66 8.61 -34.90 -49.75
CA GLY A 66 7.51 -33.95 -49.53
C GLY A 66 6.42 -34.48 -48.59
N ASN A 67 6.53 -35.72 -48.11
CA ASN A 67 5.42 -36.40 -47.42
C ASN A 67 5.70 -36.73 -45.94
N SER A 68 6.94 -36.59 -45.47
CA SER A 68 7.35 -36.86 -44.09
C SER A 68 7.16 -35.67 -43.13
N ASP A 69 6.90 -34.47 -43.66
CA ASP A 69 6.79 -33.21 -42.87
C ASP A 69 5.34 -32.79 -42.55
N MET A 70 4.35 -33.26 -43.33
CA MET A 70 2.93 -32.88 -43.14
C MET A 70 2.37 -33.35 -41.79
N GLY A 71 2.72 -34.56 -41.34
CA GLY A 71 2.26 -35.09 -40.05
C GLY A 71 2.83 -34.34 -38.84
N ALA A 72 4.08 -33.89 -38.92
CA ALA A 72 4.69 -33.08 -37.88
C ALA A 72 4.06 -31.67 -37.81
N MET A 73 3.78 -31.07 -38.97
CA MET A 73 3.07 -29.80 -39.04
C MET A 73 1.64 -29.89 -38.52
N LEU A 74 0.87 -30.94 -38.85
CA LEU A 74 -0.49 -31.14 -38.34
C LEU A 74 -0.52 -31.25 -36.81
N ASN A 75 0.35 -32.06 -36.22
CA ASN A 75 0.47 -32.14 -34.76
C ASN A 75 0.83 -30.80 -34.13
N LYS A 76 1.66 -29.97 -34.80
CA LYS A 76 2.00 -28.64 -34.31
C LYS A 76 0.81 -27.69 -34.37
N ILE A 77 0.00 -27.76 -35.43
CA ILE A 77 -1.24 -27.00 -35.58
C ILE A 77 -2.20 -27.37 -34.44
N ASP A 78 -2.46 -28.65 -34.22
CA ASP A 78 -3.37 -29.11 -33.16
C ASP A 78 -2.93 -28.64 -31.76
N ASN A 79 -1.62 -28.69 -31.48
CA ASN A 79 -1.06 -28.19 -30.22
C ASN A 79 -1.25 -26.67 -30.07
N LEU A 80 -1.01 -25.89 -31.13
CA LEU A 80 -1.20 -24.44 -31.11
C LEU A 80 -2.67 -24.06 -30.99
N GLU A 81 -3.57 -24.79 -31.64
CA GLU A 81 -5.02 -24.61 -31.50
C GLU A 81 -5.48 -24.87 -30.07
N TYR A 82 -4.97 -25.94 -29.44
CA TYR A 82 -5.25 -26.22 -28.04
C TYR A 82 -4.74 -25.10 -27.12
N GLN A 83 -3.52 -24.61 -27.34
CA GLN A 83 -2.96 -23.50 -26.58
C GLN A 83 -3.79 -22.22 -26.74
N ASN A 84 -4.23 -21.90 -27.96
CA ASN A 84 -5.11 -20.76 -28.21
C ASN A 84 -6.43 -20.88 -27.45
N ARG A 85 -7.06 -22.05 -27.45
CA ARG A 85 -8.31 -22.27 -26.67
C ARG A 85 -8.10 -22.09 -25.16
N MET A 86 -6.95 -22.51 -24.63
CA MET A 86 -6.63 -22.31 -23.21
C MET A 86 -6.41 -20.83 -22.90
N LEU A 87 -5.68 -20.13 -23.76
CA LEU A 87 -5.48 -18.68 -23.63
C LEU A 87 -6.81 -17.91 -23.72
N ASP A 88 -7.73 -18.30 -24.61
CA ASP A 88 -9.06 -17.69 -24.71
C ASP A 88 -9.85 -17.85 -23.42
N LYS A 89 -9.78 -19.03 -22.79
CA LYS A 89 -10.40 -19.31 -21.50
C LYS A 89 -9.79 -18.46 -20.39
N ASP A 90 -8.47 -18.34 -20.35
CA ASP A 90 -7.78 -17.50 -19.37
C ASP A 90 -8.12 -16.02 -19.56
N VAL A 91 -8.13 -15.53 -20.80
CA VAL A 91 -8.55 -14.16 -21.13
C VAL A 91 -9.97 -13.89 -20.65
N LYS A 92 -10.89 -14.84 -20.84
CA LYS A 92 -12.26 -14.72 -20.33
C LYS A 92 -12.29 -14.65 -18.80
N ASN A 93 -11.58 -15.55 -18.11
CA ASN A 93 -11.48 -15.57 -16.65
C ASN A 93 -10.90 -14.25 -16.11
N TYR A 94 -9.81 -13.75 -16.70
CA TYR A 94 -9.18 -12.49 -16.29
C TYR A 94 -10.08 -11.29 -16.57
N LYS A 95 -10.83 -11.27 -17.67
CA LYS A 95 -11.83 -10.22 -17.95
C LYS A 95 -12.93 -10.20 -16.89
N GLU A 96 -13.47 -11.36 -16.53
CA GLU A 96 -14.50 -11.49 -15.49
C GLU A 96 -13.96 -11.02 -14.13
N LYS A 97 -12.78 -11.49 -13.73
CA LYS A 97 -12.12 -11.08 -12.48
C LYS A 97 -11.85 -9.58 -12.45
N ASN A 98 -11.37 -9.00 -13.54
CA ASN A 98 -11.13 -7.57 -13.65
C ASN A 98 -12.43 -6.76 -13.53
N SER A 99 -13.53 -7.25 -14.13
CA SER A 99 -14.84 -6.61 -13.99
C SER A 99 -15.34 -6.62 -12.54
N SER A 100 -15.10 -7.72 -11.82
CA SER A 100 -15.48 -7.86 -10.41
C SER A 100 -14.65 -6.94 -9.51
N LEU A 101 -13.33 -6.93 -9.70
CA LEU A 101 -12.41 -6.05 -8.98
C LEU A 101 -12.70 -4.57 -9.22
N LYS A 102 -13.10 -4.20 -10.45
CA LYS A 102 -13.50 -2.84 -10.79
C LYS A 102 -14.76 -2.42 -10.01
N LYS A 103 -15.79 -3.26 -9.98
CA LYS A 103 -17.01 -3.02 -9.19
C LYS A 103 -16.69 -2.86 -7.70
N GLN A 104 -15.84 -3.72 -7.14
CA GLN A 104 -15.42 -3.61 -5.75
C GLN A 104 -14.67 -2.30 -5.47
N ASN A 105 -13.78 -1.89 -6.38
CA ASN A 105 -13.09 -0.60 -6.28
C ASN A 105 -14.06 0.58 -6.30
N ASP A 106 -15.05 0.55 -7.17
CA ASP A 106 -16.05 1.61 -7.27
C ASP A 106 -16.88 1.72 -5.98
N LEU A 107 -17.25 0.58 -5.38
CA LEU A 107 -17.95 0.53 -4.08
C LEU A 107 -17.08 1.07 -2.94
N LEU A 108 -15.83 0.62 -2.84
CA LEU A 108 -14.90 1.10 -1.81
C LEU A 108 -14.65 2.61 -1.95
N ARG A 109 -14.54 3.12 -3.17
CA ARG A 109 -14.41 4.57 -3.42
C ARG A 109 -15.66 5.34 -2.96
N GLN A 110 -16.85 4.78 -3.15
CA GLN A 110 -18.07 5.40 -2.66
C GLN A 110 -18.14 5.40 -1.12
N GLU A 111 -17.73 4.29 -0.49
CA GLU A 111 -17.66 4.17 0.97
C GLU A 111 -16.68 5.19 1.56
N VAL A 112 -15.46 5.29 1.02
CA VAL A 112 -14.47 6.29 1.42
C VAL A 112 -15.03 7.70 1.33
N ARG A 113 -15.69 8.06 0.22
CA ARG A 113 -16.30 9.40 0.07
C ARG A 113 -17.37 9.67 1.12
N SER A 114 -18.16 8.66 1.49
CA SER A 114 -19.21 8.81 2.50
C SER A 114 -18.64 9.04 3.90
N VAL A 115 -17.57 8.34 4.24
CA VAL A 115 -16.86 8.47 5.51
C VAL A 115 -16.14 9.82 5.57
N GLU A 116 -15.46 10.23 4.51
CA GLU A 116 -14.79 11.54 4.43
C GLU A 116 -15.78 12.71 4.59
N ALA A 117 -16.96 12.61 3.97
CA ALA A 117 -18.01 13.62 4.12
C ALA A 117 -18.52 13.71 5.58
N SER A 118 -18.70 12.56 6.22
CA SER A 118 -19.14 12.48 7.62
C SER A 118 -18.08 13.04 8.57
N LEU A 119 -16.81 12.70 8.34
CA LEU A 119 -15.67 13.20 9.11
C LEU A 119 -15.58 14.73 9.03
N LYS A 120 -15.72 15.31 7.83
CA LYS A 120 -15.75 16.76 7.64
C LYS A 120 -16.89 17.43 8.40
N ALA A 121 -18.08 16.81 8.41
CA ALA A 121 -19.22 17.31 9.17
C ALA A 121 -18.96 17.29 10.69
N TYR A 122 -18.34 16.23 11.20
CA TYR A 122 -17.93 16.16 12.60
C TYR A 122 -16.85 17.20 12.95
N GLU A 123 -15.86 17.41 12.09
CA GLU A 123 -14.85 18.46 12.28
C GLU A 123 -15.46 19.85 12.39
N MET A 124 -16.39 20.19 11.49
CA MET A 124 -17.12 21.47 11.56
C MET A 124 -17.91 21.61 12.87
N THR A 125 -18.53 20.52 13.33
CA THR A 125 -19.28 20.49 14.59
C THR A 125 -18.34 20.67 15.80
N ILE A 126 -17.15 20.07 15.78
CA ILE A 126 -16.16 20.24 16.83
C ILE A 126 -15.69 21.70 16.91
N ILE A 127 -15.48 22.35 15.77
CA ILE A 127 -15.09 23.77 15.73
C ILE A 127 -16.19 24.64 16.36
N SER A 128 -17.44 24.47 15.94
CA SER A 128 -18.55 25.27 16.48
C SER A 128 -18.78 25.02 17.97
N LEU A 129 -18.67 23.77 18.44
CA LEU A 129 -18.75 23.45 19.86
C LEU A 129 -17.61 24.07 20.67
N LYS A 130 -16.39 24.12 20.13
CA LYS A 130 -15.25 24.81 20.78
C LYS A 130 -15.52 26.30 20.94
N GLU A 131 -16.08 26.94 19.92
CA GLU A 131 -16.47 28.35 19.97
C GLU A 131 -17.57 28.59 21.02
N GLN A 132 -18.60 27.74 21.06
CA GLN A 132 -19.65 27.81 22.08
C GLN A 132 -19.07 27.64 23.49
N ILE A 133 -18.18 26.68 23.71
CA ILE A 133 -17.51 26.49 25.01
C ILE A 133 -16.73 27.75 25.41
N SER A 134 -16.01 28.37 24.48
CA SER A 134 -15.28 29.63 24.74
C SER A 134 -16.23 30.76 25.15
N TYR A 135 -17.34 30.90 24.42
CA TYR A 135 -18.38 31.88 24.73
C TYR A 135 -18.97 31.67 26.13
N PHE A 136 -19.39 30.45 26.46
CA PHE A 136 -19.97 30.13 27.76
C PHE A 136 -18.96 30.30 28.90
N LYS A 137 -17.68 29.98 28.70
CA LYS A 137 -16.62 30.26 29.69
C LYS A 137 -16.50 31.76 29.99
N SER A 138 -16.53 32.61 28.97
CA SER A 138 -16.50 34.07 29.15
C SER A 138 -17.73 34.54 29.94
N LYS A 139 -18.91 34.04 29.60
CA LYS A 139 -20.15 34.40 30.28
C LYS A 139 -20.19 33.94 31.74
N SER A 140 -19.68 32.73 32.03
CA SER A 140 -19.54 32.24 33.40
C SER A 140 -18.67 33.16 34.24
N LYS A 141 -17.51 33.58 33.70
CA LYS A 141 -16.60 34.50 34.40
C LYS A 141 -17.23 35.86 34.67
N GLU A 142 -18.04 36.37 33.74
CA GLU A 142 -18.81 37.60 33.93
C GLU A 142 -19.86 37.44 35.03
N SER A 143 -20.58 36.31 35.02
CA SER A 143 -21.57 35.98 36.06
C SER A 143 -20.95 35.88 37.46
N GLU A 144 -19.76 35.28 37.58
CA GLU A 144 -19.02 35.21 38.84
C GLU A 144 -18.67 36.61 39.37
N LYS A 145 -18.19 37.50 38.49
CA LYS A 145 -17.89 38.91 38.86
C LYS A 145 -19.13 39.63 39.36
N LEU A 146 -20.23 39.55 38.62
CA LEU A 146 -21.50 40.15 39.03
C LEU A 146 -21.99 39.57 40.36
N THR A 147 -21.79 38.28 40.59
CA THR A 147 -22.15 37.63 41.86
C THR A 147 -21.31 38.19 43.01
N THR A 148 -19.99 38.35 42.82
CA THR A 148 -19.12 38.97 43.83
C THR A 148 -19.48 40.43 44.10
N GLU A 149 -19.84 41.17 43.06
CA GLU A 149 -20.26 42.58 43.18
C GLU A 149 -21.59 42.69 43.93
N ILE A 150 -22.56 41.80 43.66
CA ILE A 150 -23.82 41.74 44.40
C ILE A 150 -23.58 41.46 45.89
N VAL A 151 -22.67 40.54 46.23
CA VAL A 151 -22.32 40.25 47.62
C VAL A 151 -21.70 41.49 48.29
N ASN A 152 -20.77 42.17 47.60
CA ASN A 152 -20.16 43.39 48.12
C ASN A 152 -21.18 44.51 48.33
N LEU A 153 -22.06 44.75 47.34
CA LEU A 153 -23.11 45.76 47.44
C LEU A 153 -24.08 45.44 48.60
N LYS A 154 -24.47 44.18 48.77
CA LYS A 154 -25.29 43.74 49.91
C LYS A 154 -24.61 44.03 51.25
N ASN A 155 -23.31 43.74 51.38
CA ASN A 155 -22.56 44.05 52.59
C ASN A 155 -22.48 45.57 52.83
N THR A 156 -22.26 46.37 51.78
CA THR A 156 -22.24 47.84 51.94
C THR A 156 -23.59 48.41 52.37
N ILE A 157 -24.69 47.88 51.83
CA ILE A 157 -26.05 48.27 52.24
C ILE A 157 -26.27 47.91 53.70
N LYS A 158 -25.94 46.68 54.11
CA LYS A 158 -26.05 46.25 55.51
C LYS A 158 -25.26 47.17 56.45
N ASN A 159 -24.04 47.54 56.09
CA ASN A 159 -23.21 48.45 56.90
C ASN A 159 -23.82 49.86 56.97
N MET A 160 -24.42 50.36 55.89
CA MET A 160 -25.14 51.64 55.89
C MET A 160 -26.41 51.60 56.75
N GLU A 161 -27.18 50.51 56.68
CA GLU A 161 -28.36 50.29 57.52
C GLU A 161 -27.99 50.26 59.00
N ASN A 162 -26.93 49.52 59.35
CA ASN A 162 -26.39 49.46 60.71
C ASN A 162 -25.88 50.83 61.18
N ALA A 163 -25.14 51.57 60.35
CA ALA A 163 -24.70 52.93 60.69
C ALA A 163 -25.90 53.87 60.94
N HIS A 164 -26.97 53.75 60.14
CA HIS A 164 -28.20 54.51 60.33
C HIS A 164 -28.88 54.16 61.65
N ILE A 165 -28.98 52.88 62.02
CA ILE A 165 -29.52 52.43 63.31
C ILE A 165 -28.66 52.95 64.46
N ALA A 166 -27.33 52.93 64.34
CA ALA A 166 -26.42 53.42 65.38
C ALA A 166 -26.59 54.92 65.68
N ILE A 167 -26.88 55.74 64.67
CA ILE A 167 -27.03 57.20 64.82
C ILE A 167 -28.47 57.59 65.20
N ASN A 168 -29.47 56.98 64.55
CA ASN A 168 -30.87 57.43 64.62
C ASN A 168 -31.80 56.45 65.39
N GLY A 169 -31.32 55.27 65.76
CA GLY A 169 -32.12 54.22 66.38
C GLY A 169 -32.32 54.40 67.89
N THR A 170 -33.31 53.69 68.44
CA THR A 170 -33.54 53.63 69.89
C THR A 170 -32.49 52.75 70.56
N ARG A 171 -32.29 52.92 71.88
CA ARG A 171 -31.29 52.18 72.65
C ARG A 171 -31.45 50.64 72.55
N ASP A 172 -32.68 50.16 72.39
CA ASP A 172 -32.96 48.73 72.19
C ASP A 172 -32.58 48.24 70.79
N GLN A 173 -32.87 49.04 69.75
CA GLN A 173 -32.48 48.73 68.36
C GLN A 173 -30.96 48.70 68.18
N VAL A 174 -30.24 49.61 68.84
CA VAL A 174 -28.76 49.62 68.83
C VAL A 174 -28.20 48.39 69.57
N ASN A 175 -28.78 48.00 70.70
CA ASN A 175 -28.38 46.80 71.42
C ASN A 175 -28.64 45.51 70.63
N GLU A 176 -29.72 45.44 69.86
CA GLU A 176 -30.03 44.30 69.00
C GLU A 176 -29.06 44.20 67.81
N MET A 177 -28.75 45.33 67.17
CA MET A 177 -27.72 45.41 66.13
C MET A 177 -26.35 44.92 66.63
N LEU A 178 -25.90 45.38 67.81
CA LEU A 178 -24.62 44.99 68.41
C LEU A 178 -24.56 43.51 68.79
N ARG A 179 -25.70 42.85 69.06
CA ARG A 179 -25.75 41.40 69.31
C ARG A 179 -25.64 40.57 68.03
N ASN A 180 -26.10 41.12 66.91
CA ASN A 180 -26.14 40.44 65.61
C ASN A 180 -24.91 40.74 64.74
N GLU A 181 -24.10 41.76 65.07
CA GLU A 181 -22.87 42.08 64.37
C GLU A 181 -21.67 41.27 64.91
N ALA A 182 -21.19 40.32 64.11
CA ALA A 182 -20.04 39.47 64.47
C ALA A 182 -18.68 40.03 64.00
N ASP A 183 -18.68 41.08 63.19
CA ASP A 183 -17.46 41.67 62.62
C ASP A 183 -16.88 42.75 63.54
N VAL A 184 -15.67 42.49 64.05
CA VAL A 184 -14.96 43.35 65.01
C VAL A 184 -14.58 44.70 64.39
N GLU A 185 -14.31 44.73 63.08
CA GLU A 185 -13.93 45.94 62.36
C GLU A 185 -15.12 46.89 62.21
N SER A 186 -16.29 46.35 61.83
CA SER A 186 -17.56 47.09 61.81
C SER A 186 -17.92 47.68 63.18
N LEU A 187 -17.75 46.92 64.26
CA LEU A 187 -18.00 47.39 65.64
C LEU A 187 -17.08 48.55 66.05
N ALA A 188 -15.81 48.51 65.67
CA ALA A 188 -14.85 49.58 65.93
C ALA A 188 -15.21 50.88 65.19
N ILE A 189 -15.69 50.77 63.94
CA ILE A 189 -16.15 51.90 63.14
C ILE A 189 -17.38 52.56 63.78
N TYR A 190 -18.38 51.78 64.20
CA TYR A 190 -19.56 52.32 64.88
C TYR A 190 -19.19 53.03 66.20
N GLY A 191 -18.28 52.44 67.00
CA GLY A 191 -17.79 53.06 68.23
C GLY A 191 -17.03 54.37 68.00
N ALA A 192 -16.29 54.49 66.89
CA ALA A 192 -15.62 55.72 66.50
C ALA A 192 -16.59 56.80 66.00
N MET A 193 -17.67 56.41 65.30
CA MET A 193 -18.73 57.34 64.86
C MET A 193 -19.49 57.94 66.05
N LEU A 194 -19.83 57.13 67.05
CA LEU A 194 -20.53 57.57 68.26
C LEU A 194 -19.70 58.49 69.16
N LYS A 195 -18.36 58.46 69.04
CA LYS A 195 -17.43 59.35 69.78
C LYS A 195 -17.29 60.76 69.19
N LYS A 196 -17.77 60.99 67.96
CA LYS A 196 -17.60 62.26 67.22
C LYS A 196 -18.77 63.25 67.39
N THR A 197 -19.83 62.84 68.09
CA THR A 197 -20.95 63.67 68.56
C THR A 197 -20.81 63.94 70.04
#